data_AF-A0A938R6S1-F1
#
_entry.id   AF-A0A938R6S1-F1
#
_cell.length_a   1.000
_cell.length_b   1.000
_cell.length_c   1.000
_cell.angle_alpha   90.00
_cell.angle_beta   90.00
_cell.angle_gamma   90.00
#
_symmetry.space_group_name_H-M   'P 1'
#
loop_
_entity.id
_entity.type
_entity.pdbx_description
1 polymer ?
#
loop_
_entity_poly.entity_id
_entity_poly.type
_entity_poly.pdbx_seq_one_letter_code
_entity_poly.pdbx_strand_id
1 'polypeptide(L)' 'DGVWFGIIVIIMISIGTITPPVGICVYVTAGVAKDVPLGTIFKGAVPFWVAKIILAILLTIFPEIVTFLPRLMK' A
#
# COMPACT_ATOMS: atom_id res chain seq x y z
N ASP A 1 -15.74 6.36 -14.59
CA ASP A 1 -14.63 7.16 -14.06
C ASP A 1 -13.31 6.39 -14.07
N GLY A 2 -12.38 6.75 -14.95
CA GLY A 2 -11.05 6.12 -15.00
C GLY A 2 -10.21 6.37 -13.73
N VAL A 3 -10.49 7.45 -13.00
CA VAL A 3 -9.80 7.79 -11.74
C VAL A 3 -10.06 6.75 -10.65
N TRP A 4 -11.31 6.30 -10.50
CA TRP A 4 -11.67 5.30 -9.49
C TRP A 4 -11.05 3.93 -9.76
N PHE A 5 -11.03 3.52 -11.03
CA PHE A 5 -10.32 2.32 -11.46
C PHE A 5 -8.82 2.42 -11.16
N GLY A 6 -8.19 3.57 -11.44
CA GLY A 6 -6.78 3.83 -11.09
C GLY A 6 -6.50 3.74 -9.59
N ILE A 7 -7.40 4.24 -8.74
CA ILE A 7 -7.26 4.17 -7.27
C ILE A 7 -7.26 2.72 -6.79
N ILE A 8 -8.22 1.90 -7.25
CA ILE A 8 -8.29 0.48 -6.88
C ILE A 8 -7.02 -0.27 -7.31
N VAL A 9 -6.55 -0.02 -8.54
CA VAL A 9 -5.34 -0.65 -9.07
C VAL A 9 -4.10 -0.27 -8.25
N ILE A 10 -3.93 1.02 -7.91
CA ILE A 10 -2.82 1.50 -7.08
C ILE A 10 -2.84 0.85 -5.69
N ILE A 11 -4.02 0.75 -5.06
CA ILE A 11 -4.18 0.12 -3.74
C ILE A 11 -3.78 -1.36 -3.82
N MET A 12 -4.24 -2.09 -4.84
CA MET A 12 -3.87 -3.50 -5.04
C MET A 12 -2.36 -3.70 -5.23
N ILE A 13 -1.71 -2.87 -6.04
CA ILE A 13 -0.25 -2.91 -6.25
C ILE A 13 0.49 -2.58 -4.95
N SER A 14 0.00 -1.60 -4.19
CA SER A 14 0.55 -1.19 -2.89
C SER A 14 0.46 -2.28 -1.82
N ILE A 15 -0.60 -3.09 -1.86
CA ILE A 15 -0.80 -4.24 -0.96
C ILE A 15 0.13 -5.38 -1.41
N GLY A 16 0.20 -5.66 -2.71
CA GLY A 16 1.07 -6.72 -3.27
C GLY A 16 2.55 -6.52 -2.95
N THR A 17 3.04 -5.28 -2.97
CA THR A 17 4.44 -4.92 -2.69
C THR A 17 4.88 -5.13 -1.23
N ILE A 18 3.93 -5.15 -0.28
CA ILE A 18 4.19 -5.38 1.15
C ILE A 18 3.93 -6.83 1.55
N THR A 19 2.94 -7.49 0.94
CA THR A 19 2.47 -8.84 1.33
C THR A 19 3.40 -9.92 0.76
N PRO A 20 3.63 -11.05 1.48
CA PRO A 20 4.62 -12.07 1.10
C PRO A 20 4.65 -12.60 -0.34
N PRO A 21 3.53 -12.74 -1.11
CA PRO A 21 3.62 -13.32 -2.45
C PRO A 21 4.51 -12.52 -3.41
N VAL A 22 4.73 -11.22 -3.18
CA VAL A 22 5.66 -10.38 -3.95
C VAL A 22 6.65 -9.67 -3.02
N GLY A 23 6.15 -9.07 -1.93
CA GLY A 23 6.95 -8.74 -0.73
C GLY A 23 8.19 -7.88 -0.95
N ILE A 24 8.27 -7.15 -2.07
CA ILE A 24 9.50 -6.48 -2.53
C ILE A 24 10.08 -5.58 -1.43
N CYS A 25 9.23 -4.84 -0.72
CA CYS A 25 9.70 -3.98 0.38
C CYS A 25 10.36 -4.79 1.50
N VAL A 26 9.80 -5.95 1.86
CA VAL A 26 10.33 -6.85 2.91
C VAL A 26 11.63 -7.51 2.45
N TYR A 27 11.72 -7.90 1.17
CA TYR A 27 12.94 -8.46 0.58
C TYR A 27 14.09 -7.45 0.50
N VAL A 28 13.80 -6.19 0.15
CA VAL A 28 14.80 -5.12 0.15
C VAL A 28 15.32 -4.86 1.57
N THR A 29 14.42 -4.81 2.57
CA THR A 29 14.82 -4.66 3.97
C THR A 29 15.65 -5.85 4.45
N ALA A 30 15.31 -7.08 4.05
CA ALA A 30 16.11 -8.28 4.38
C ALA A 30 17.50 -8.27 3.71
N GLY A 31 17.63 -7.66 2.52
CA GLY A 31 18.92 -7.48 1.84
C GLY A 31 19.87 -6.52 2.58
N VAL A 32 19.32 -5.53 3.28
CA VAL A 32 20.07 -4.56 4.10
C VAL A 32 20.32 -5.09 5.52
N ALA A 33 19.29 -5.66 6.15
CA ALA A 33 19.32 -6.21 7.50
C ALA A 33 19.43 -7.75 7.46
N LYS A 34 20.61 -8.24 7.07
CA LYS A 34 20.89 -9.68 6.91
C LYS A 34 20.74 -10.48 8.20
N ASP A 35 20.87 -9.83 9.35
CA ASP A 35 20.80 -10.45 10.68
C ASP A 35 19.36 -10.65 11.20
N VAL A 36 18.35 -10.14 10.49
CA VAL A 36 16.94 -10.22 10.92
C VAL A 36 16.18 -11.27 10.09
N PRO A 37 15.55 -12.27 10.73
CA PRO A 37 14.75 -13.25 10.01
C PRO A 37 13.59 -12.60 9.25
N LEU A 38 13.34 -13.08 8.03
CA LEU A 38 12.26 -12.60 7.16
C LEU A 38 10.90 -12.55 7.89
N GLY A 39 10.62 -13.55 8.74
CA GLY A 39 9.39 -13.62 9.53
C GLY A 39 9.22 -12.49 10.55
N THR A 40 10.31 -11.97 11.11
CA THR A 40 10.28 -10.81 12.02
C THR A 40 10.01 -9.52 11.26
N ILE A 41 10.59 -9.37 10.06
CA ILE A 41 10.35 -8.22 9.19
C ILE A 41 8.89 -8.23 8.71
N PHE A 42 8.35 -9.40 8.35
CA PHE A 42 6.93 -9.54 8.01
C PHE A 42 6.00 -9.16 9.16
N LYS A 43 6.30 -9.61 10.39
CA LYS A 43 5.54 -9.17 11.58
C LYS A 43 5.63 -7.66 11.80
N GLY A 44 6.79 -7.05 11.55
CA GLY A 44 6.96 -5.60 11.58
C GLY A 44 6.19 -4.86 10.49
N ALA A 45 5.92 -5.51 9.35
CA ALA A 45 5.16 -4.94 8.24
C ALA A 45 3.63 -5.05 8.43
N VAL A 46 3.13 -5.91 9.32
CA VAL A 46 1.70 -6.03 9.64
C VAL A 46 1.03 -4.69 9.99
N PRO A 47 1.57 -3.85 10.90
CA PRO A 47 0.96 -2.54 11.20
C PRO A 47 0.88 -1.60 9.98
N PHE A 48 1.85 -1.65 9.07
CA PHE A 48 1.80 -0.88 7.82
C PHE A 48 0.68 -1.36 6.89
N TRP A 49 0.46 -2.67 6.84
CA TRP A 49 -0.60 -3.27 6.06
C TRP A 49 -1.98 -2.83 6.57
N VAL A 50 -2.18 -2.84 7.88
CA VAL A 50 -3.41 -2.36 8.54
C VAL A 50 -3.62 -0.87 8.27
N ALA A 51 -2.57 -0.04 8.38
CA ALA A 51 -2.67 1.39 8.07
C ALA A 51 -3.07 1.64 6.61
N LYS A 52 -2.54 0.85 5.65
CA LYS A 52 -2.94 0.97 4.23
C LYS A 52 -4.38 0.55 3.99
N ILE A 53 -4.89 -0.47 4.68
CA ILE A 53 -6.30 -0.88 4.56
C ILE A 53 -7.22 0.22 5.10
N ILE A 54 -6.89 0.79 6.25
CA ILE A 54 -7.64 1.91 6.83
C ILE A 54 -7.64 3.09 5.85
N LEU A 55 -6.49 3.43 5.29
CA LEU A 55 -6.38 4.49 4.28
C LEU A 55 -7.22 4.19 3.04
N ALA A 56 -7.18 2.95 2.52
CA ALA A 56 -7.98 2.54 1.38
C ALA A 56 -9.49 2.66 1.65
N ILE A 57 -9.95 2.26 2.83
CA ILE A 57 -11.35 2.40 3.26
C ILE A 57 -11.72 3.89 3.37
N LEU A 58 -10.85 4.71 3.97
CA LEU A 58 -11.07 6.14 4.11
C LEU A 58 -11.19 6.84 2.75
N LEU A 59 -10.30 6.52 1.81
CA LEU A 59 -10.32 7.04 0.44
C LEU A 59 -11.53 6.53 -0.35
N THR A 60 -12.08 5.37 0.02
CA THR A 60 -13.31 4.83 -0.58
C THR A 60 -14.56 5.55 -0.09
N ILE A 61 -14.61 5.89 1.20
CA ILE A 61 -15.74 6.63 1.79
C ILE A 61 -15.67 8.12 1.43
N PHE A 62 -14.46 8.68 1.35
CA PHE A 62 -14.19 10.07 1.00
C PHE A 62 -13.37 10.18 -0.30
N PRO A 63 -13.93 9.80 -1.46
CA PRO A 63 -13.23 9.91 -2.74
C PRO A 63 -12.98 11.37 -3.14
N GLU A 64 -13.68 12.33 -2.52
CA GLU A 64 -13.50 13.76 -2.77
C GLU A 64 -12.08 14.25 -2.44
N ILE A 65 -11.41 13.67 -1.45
CA ILE A 65 -10.02 14.03 -1.11
C ILE A 65 -9.07 13.71 -2.27
N VAL A 66 -9.29 12.56 -2.93
CA VAL A 66 -8.44 12.07 -4.03
C VAL A 66 -8.87 12.61 -5.38
N THR A 67 -10.14 13.01 -5.53
CA THR A 67 -10.68 13.59 -6.77
C THR A 67 -10.59 15.12 -6.78
N PHE A 68 -10.33 15.77 -5.65
CA PHE A 68 -10.07 17.22 -5.59
C PHE A 68 -8.91 17.62 -6.51
N LEU A 69 -7.76 16.95 -6.40
CA LEU A 69 -6.58 17.27 -7.20
C LEU A 69 -6.78 16.98 -8.71
N PRO A 70 -7.29 15.80 -9.14
CA PRO A 70 -7.68 15.55 -10.54
C PRO A 70 -8.71 16.51 -11.10
N ARG A 71 -9.66 16.99 -10.27
CA ARG A 71 -10.68 17.97 -10.67
C ARG A 71 -10.07 19.37 -10.83
N LEU A 72 -8.99 19.69 -10.12
CA LEU A 72 -8.24 20.95 -10.21
C LEU A 72 -7.23 20.97 -11.38
N MET A 73 -6.78 19.80 -11.85
CA MET A 73 -5.89 19.65 -13.02
C MET A 73 -6.63 19.64 -14.37
N LYS A 74 -7.96 19.76 -14.34
CA LYS A 74 -8.83 19.81 -15.52
C LYS A 74 -9.21 21.26 -15.81
#